data_AF-A0A0B6ZTF5-F1
#
_entry.id   AF-A0A0B6ZTF5-F1
#
_cell.length_a   1.000
_cell.length_b   1.000
_cell.length_c   1.000
_cell.angle_alpha   90.00
_cell.angle_beta   90.00
_cell.angle_gamma   90.00
#
_symmetry.space_group_name_H-M   'P 1'
#
loop_
_entity.id
_entity.type
_entity.pdbx_description
1 polymer ?
#
loop_
_entity_poly.entity_id
_entity_poly.type
_entity_poly.pdbx_seq_one_letter_code
_entity_poly.pdbx_strand_id
1 'polypeptide(L)' 'MMLIALSNGSVVHKMNANDFLDMEVTIMEHGFSEPAAHNYIRFLHEGIQKAEVALQDQ' A
#
# COMPACT_ATOMS: atom_id res chain seq x y z
N MET A 1 7.92 3.15 -8.42
CA MET A 1 6.46 3.42 -8.32
C MET A 1 5.77 2.10 -8.08
N MET A 2 4.92 2.04 -7.06
CA MET A 2 4.08 0.86 -6.79
C MET A 2 2.64 1.17 -7.16
N LEU A 3 1.90 0.18 -7.65
CA LEU A 3 0.50 0.33 -8.04
C LEU A 3 -0.31 -0.93 -7.76
N ILE A 4 -1.59 -0.74 -7.45
CA ILE A 4 -2.61 -1.78 -7.43
C ILE A 4 -3.65 -1.42 -8.50
N ALA A 5 -3.94 -2.39 -9.37
CA ALA A 5 -4.89 -2.25 -10.45
C ALA A 5 -5.91 -3.39 -10.41
N LEU A 6 -7.12 -3.08 -10.84
CA LEU A 6 -8.15 -4.08 -11.11
C LEU A 6 -7.81 -4.87 -12.38
N SER A 7 -8.46 -6.03 -12.56
CA SER A 7 -8.28 -6.88 -13.74
C SER A 7 -8.65 -6.20 -15.06
N ASN A 8 -9.49 -5.16 -15.02
CA ASN A 8 -9.86 -4.33 -16.17
C ASN A 8 -8.80 -3.26 -16.52
N GLY A 9 -7.69 -3.18 -15.79
CA GLY A 9 -6.59 -2.24 -16.01
C GLY A 9 -6.71 -0.90 -15.26
N SER A 10 -7.80 -0.67 -14.54
CA SER A 10 -7.97 0.55 -13.73
C SER A 10 -7.05 0.56 -12.53
N VAL A 11 -6.25 1.61 -12.37
CA VAL A 11 -5.37 1.82 -11.21
C VAL A 11 -6.18 2.40 -10.05
N VAL A 12 -6.22 1.69 -8.93
CA VAL A 12 -7.02 2.06 -7.74
C VAL A 12 -6.15 2.57 -6.60
N HIS A 13 -4.87 2.22 -6.59
CA HIS A 13 -3.92 2.74 -5.61
C HIS A 13 -2.53 2.84 -6.22
N LYS A 14 -1.78 3.88 -5.85
CA LYS A 14 -0.40 4.08 -6.29
C LYS A 14 0.40 4.78 -5.20
N MET A 15 1.69 4.51 -5.18
CA MET A 15 2.63 5.13 -4.24
C MET A 15 3.94 5.46 -4.96
N ASN A 16 4.47 6.65 -4.70
CA ASN A 16 5.79 7.03 -5.16
C ASN A 16 6.85 6.18 -4.43
N ALA A 17 7.95 5.86 -5.09
CA ALA A 17 9.05 5.15 -4.44
C ALA A 17 9.70 5.99 -3.34
N ASN A 18 9.80 7.31 -3.53
CA ASN A 18 10.38 8.20 -2.53
C ASN A 18 9.46 8.30 -1.30
N ASP A 19 8.16 8.54 -1.49
CA ASP A 19 7.18 8.54 -0.40
C ASP A 19 7.18 7.21 0.40
N PHE A 20 7.44 6.08 -0.27
CA PHE A 20 7.56 4.78 0.38
C PHE A 20 8.81 4.66 1.26
N LEU A 21 9.95 5.17 0.79
CA LEU A 21 11.22 5.15 1.51
C LEU A 21 11.26 6.18 2.64
N ASP A 22 10.55 7.30 2.47
CA ASP A 22 10.46 8.41 3.44
C ASP A 22 9.43 8.14 4.55
N MET A 23 8.63 7.07 4.47
CA MET A 23 7.69 6.72 5.54
C MET A 23 8.46 6.38 6.82
N GLU A 24 8.39 7.30 7.78
CA GLU A 24 8.98 7.10 9.09
C GLU A 24 8.39 5.86 9.76
N VAL A 25 9.30 5.02 10.21
CA VAL A 25 9.01 3.78 10.90
C VAL A 25 9.05 4.11 12.37
N THR A 26 7.93 3.96 13.06
CA THR A 26 7.95 3.97 14.52
C THR A 26 8.57 2.65 14.97
N ILE A 27 9.90 2.58 15.01
CA ILE A 27 10.70 1.39 15.37
C ILE A 27 10.29 0.86 16.76
N MET A 28 9.68 1.70 17.60
CA MET A 28 9.31 1.35 18.96
C MET A 28 8.13 0.37 19.11
N GLU A 29 7.24 0.21 18.11
CA GLU A 29 6.04 -0.61 18.31
C GLU A 29 6.11 -2.03 17.73
N HIS A 30 7.00 -2.34 16.79
CA HIS A 30 6.86 -3.57 15.96
C HIS A 30 8.07 -4.51 15.95
N GLY A 31 9.04 -4.30 16.84
CA GLY A 31 10.27 -5.10 16.87
C GLY A 31 11.00 -5.05 15.52
N PHE A 32 12.06 -5.83 15.35
CA PHE A 32 12.94 -5.82 14.18
C PHE A 32 12.29 -6.31 12.85
N SER A 33 10.97 -6.20 12.68
CA SER A 33 10.34 -6.37 11.38
C SER A 33 10.78 -5.22 10.48
N GLU A 34 11.38 -5.57 9.35
CA GLU A 34 12.01 -4.64 8.43
C GLU A 34 11.02 -3.52 8.07
N PRO A 35 11.32 -2.24 8.36
CA PRO A 35 10.40 -1.13 8.14
C PRO A 35 9.69 -1.09 6.79
N ALA A 36 10.44 -1.43 5.74
CA ALA A 36 9.93 -1.49 4.39
C ALA A 36 8.83 -2.55 4.25
N ALA A 37 8.93 -3.68 4.95
CA ALA A 37 7.90 -4.71 4.95
C ALA A 37 6.61 -4.21 5.62
N HIS A 38 6.71 -3.47 6.73
CA HIS A 38 5.55 -2.86 7.38
C HIS A 38 4.84 -1.85 6.46
N ASN A 39 5.61 -0.91 5.91
CA ASN A 39 5.09 0.11 4.98
C ASN A 39 4.47 -0.55 3.73
N TYR A 40 5.04 -1.66 3.27
CA TYR A 40 4.55 -2.40 2.12
C TYR A 40 3.23 -3.11 2.43
N ILE A 41 3.12 -3.78 3.58
CA ILE A 41 1.87 -4.40 4.03
C ILE A 41 0.77 -3.34 4.17
N ARG A 42 1.09 -2.17 4.72
CA ARG A 42 0.14 -1.06 4.83
C ARG A 42 -0.34 -0.59 3.45
N PHE A 43 0.58 -0.37 2.51
CA PHE A 43 0.25 -0.03 1.12
C PHE A 43 -0.70 -1.06 0.48
N LEU A 44 -0.42 -2.35 0.67
CA LEU A 44 -1.27 -3.43 0.15
C LEU A 44 -2.66 -3.41 0.79
N HIS A 45 -2.75 -3.28 2.11
CA HIS A 45 -4.02 -3.25 2.83
C HIS A 45 -4.90 -2.08 2.39
N GLU A 46 -4.35 -0.87 2.32
CA GLU A 46 -5.06 0.32 1.84
C GLU A 46 -5.51 0.17 0.38
N GLY A 47 -4.68 -0.44 -0.46
CA GLY A 47 -5.01 -0.63 -1.86
C GLY A 47 -6.05 -1.74 -2.10
N ILE A 48 -6.04 -2.82 -1.30
CA ILE A 48 -7.08 -3.87 -1.35
C ILE A 48 -8.43 -3.31 -0.92
N GLN A 49 -8.49 -2.54 0.18
CA GLN A 49 -9.74 -1.91 0.62
C GLN A 49 -10.33 -0.99 -0.46
N LYS A 50 -9.48 -0.20 -1.14
CA LYS A 50 -9.92 0.64 -2.28
C LYS A 50 -10.39 -0.20 -3.47
N ALA A 51 -9.74 -1.33 -3.73
CA ALA A 51 -10.14 -2.25 -4.79
C ALA A 51 -11.50 -2.89 -4.50
N GLU A 52 -11.75 -3.31 -3.26
CA GLU A 52 -13.04 -3.89 -2.83
C GLU A 52 -14.19 -2.90 -3.01
N VAL A 53 -14.00 -1.65 -2.57
CA VAL A 53 -15.00 -0.57 -2.79
C VAL A 53 -15.23 -0.34 -4.29
N ALA A 54 -14.16 -0.22 -5.07
CA ALA A 54 -14.26 0.00 -6.52
C ALA A 54 -14.89 -1.19 -7.29
N LEU A 55 -14.92 -2.38 -6.70
CA LEU A 55 -15.60 -3.56 -7.24
C LEU A 55 -17.07 -3.64 -6.81
N GLN A 56 -17.44 -3.03 -5.68
CA GLN A 56 -18.85 -2.93 -5.24
C GLN A 56 -19.63 -1.85 -6.01
N ASP A 57 -18.93 -0.83 -6.51
CA ASP A 57 -19.52 0.26 -7.32
C ASP A 57 -19.69 -0.10 -8.82
N GLN A 58 -19.38 -1.35 -9.23
CA GLN A 58 -19.51 -1.87 -10.60
C GLN A 58 -20.71 -2.80 -10.75
#